data_AF-A0A4P6JMS6-F1
#
_entry.id   AF-A0A4P6JMS6-F1
#
_cell.length_a   1.000
_cell.length_b   1.000
_cell.length_c   1.000
_cell.angle_alpha   90.00
_cell.angle_beta   90.00
_cell.angle_gamma   90.00
#
_symmetry.space_group_name_H-M   'P 1'
#
loop_
_entity.id
_entity.type
_entity.pdbx_description
1 polymer ?
#
loop_
_entity_poly.entity_id
_entity_poly.type
_entity_poly.pdbx_seq_one_letter_code
_entity_poly.pdbx_strand_id
1 'polypeptide(L)'
;MPKRKRVQREHIEDWQTIQHYTLWPEQTAYELLRPAVLFGDPAIQRTQETGELPSSLERKADAFDEQGMVSFFASRPRKQPLETARSLPPDMRQLIVDLRVEMPNMSIREIAEICDARFQRRPSYHSIKMVLAFGPPPSITMRRFPLLNSIPDPAQCCHNIVQLHAEGWSVASIAEYWQGSKQAVDTTLKRWVQEGVKGLDDKSHARKASRVVTLEVANEIRKKQENPLIGEWRQRLLAGLIDQDRSVFVGGASMQNPG
;
A
#
# COMPACT_ATOMS: atom_id res chain seq x y z
N MET A 1 4.21 -15.48 -57.05
CA MET A 1 4.87 -14.25 -56.56
C MET A 1 3.81 -13.39 -55.90
N PRO A 2 3.93 -13.02 -54.62
CA PRO A 2 2.99 -12.12 -53.97
C PRO A 2 2.98 -10.78 -54.73
N LYS A 3 1.79 -10.19 -54.91
CA LYS A 3 1.66 -8.88 -55.55
C LYS A 3 2.41 -7.85 -54.69
N ARG A 4 3.30 -7.07 -55.32
CA ARG A 4 4.00 -5.98 -54.62
C ARG A 4 2.97 -4.97 -54.12
N LYS A 5 3.10 -4.58 -52.84
CA LYS A 5 2.20 -3.64 -52.16
C LYS A 5 2.28 -2.22 -52.76
N ARG A 6 3.43 -1.85 -53.32
CA ARG A 6 3.73 -0.51 -53.85
C ARG A 6 4.24 -0.60 -55.29
N VAL A 7 3.93 0.42 -56.09
CA VAL A 7 4.40 0.56 -57.47
C VAL A 7 5.83 1.09 -57.47
N GLN A 8 6.74 0.40 -58.16
CA GLN A 8 8.13 0.79 -58.23
C GLN A 8 8.32 1.99 -59.16
N ARG A 9 9.11 2.98 -58.72
CA ARG A 9 9.52 4.18 -59.46
C ARG A 9 11.01 4.40 -59.23
N GLU A 10 11.69 4.99 -60.20
CA GLU A 10 13.12 5.30 -60.05
C GLU A 10 13.32 6.43 -59.02
N HIS A 11 14.29 6.24 -58.11
CA HIS A 11 14.82 7.29 -57.26
C HIS A 11 16.31 7.51 -57.59
N ILE A 12 16.76 8.76 -57.55
CA ILE A 12 18.13 9.17 -57.94
C ILE A 12 18.96 9.59 -56.72
N GLU A 13 18.32 9.66 -55.55
CA GLU A 13 18.89 10.25 -54.35
C GLU A 13 19.80 9.27 -53.61
N ASP A 14 21.06 9.67 -53.38
CA ASP A 14 22.03 8.91 -52.60
C ASP A 14 21.83 9.10 -51.09
N TRP A 15 21.79 7.99 -50.34
CA TRP A 15 21.59 7.99 -48.89
C TRP A 15 22.66 8.78 -48.14
N GLN A 16 23.93 8.66 -48.54
CA GLN A 16 25.01 9.33 -47.83
C GLN A 16 24.85 10.84 -47.96
N THR A 17 24.54 11.33 -49.15
CA THR A 17 24.24 12.76 -49.39
C THR A 17 23.06 13.25 -48.54
N ILE A 18 21.95 12.51 -48.51
CA ILE A 18 20.75 12.89 -47.74
C ILE A 18 21.04 12.95 -46.23
N GLN A 19 21.81 11.99 -45.72
CA GLN A 19 22.15 11.91 -44.29
C GLN A 19 22.87 13.18 -43.79
N HIS A 20 23.69 13.82 -44.62
CA HIS A 20 24.39 15.06 -44.26
C HIS A 20 23.45 16.25 -44.10
N TYR A 21 22.29 16.25 -44.78
CA TYR A 21 21.31 17.35 -44.72
C TYR A 21 20.14 17.09 -43.75
N THR A 22 20.05 15.90 -43.16
CA THR A 22 19.03 15.60 -42.14
C THR A 22 19.44 16.14 -40.77
N LEU A 23 18.65 17.07 -40.24
CA LEU A 23 18.89 17.71 -38.94
C LEU A 23 18.11 17.07 -37.79
N TRP A 24 16.97 16.44 -38.10
CA TRP A 24 16.02 15.92 -37.12
C TRP A 24 15.90 14.39 -37.20
N PRO A 25 15.84 13.67 -36.07
CA PRO A 25 15.70 12.21 -36.07
C PRO A 25 14.49 11.70 -36.86
N GLU A 26 13.37 12.43 -36.83
CA GLU A 26 12.14 12.09 -37.56
C GLU A 26 12.34 12.25 -39.07
N GLN A 27 13.08 13.28 -39.48
CA GLN A 27 13.43 13.50 -40.88
C GLN A 27 14.37 12.39 -41.37
N THR A 28 15.38 12.01 -40.58
CA THR A 28 16.24 10.86 -40.87
C THR A 28 15.42 9.57 -41.02
N ALA A 29 14.46 9.34 -40.12
CA ALA A 29 13.59 8.16 -40.19
C ALA A 29 12.68 8.16 -41.42
N TYR A 30 12.18 9.32 -41.85
CA TYR A 30 11.42 9.47 -43.09
C TYR A 30 12.28 9.21 -44.32
N GLU A 31 13.43 9.88 -44.45
CA GLU A 31 14.33 9.71 -45.60
C GLU A 31 14.88 8.28 -45.70
N LEU A 32 15.05 7.59 -44.56
CA LEU A 32 15.40 6.17 -44.53
C LEU A 32 14.35 5.32 -45.25
N LEU A 33 13.06 5.60 -45.03
CA LEU A 33 11.93 4.85 -45.59
C LEU A 33 11.40 5.38 -46.91
N ARG A 34 11.73 6.62 -47.28
CA ARG A 34 11.15 7.31 -48.45
C ARG A 34 11.29 6.50 -49.75
N PRO A 35 12.42 5.85 -50.07
CA PRO A 35 12.50 4.92 -51.21
C PRO A 35 11.50 3.77 -51.14
N ALA A 36 11.37 3.11 -49.99
CA ALA A 36 10.46 1.99 -49.81
C ALA A 36 8.98 2.41 -49.87
N VAL A 37 8.64 3.60 -49.34
CA VAL A 37 7.26 4.09 -49.21
C VAL A 37 6.79 4.84 -50.47
N LEU A 38 7.59 5.78 -50.98
CA LEU A 38 7.20 6.70 -52.04
C LEU A 38 7.58 6.17 -53.43
N PHE A 39 8.72 5.48 -53.52
CA PHE A 39 9.24 4.92 -54.77
C PHE A 39 9.02 3.41 -54.90
N GLY A 40 8.51 2.75 -53.84
CA GLY A 40 8.15 1.34 -53.89
C GLY A 40 9.34 0.38 -54.00
N ASP A 41 10.52 0.83 -53.61
CA ASP A 41 11.72 0.01 -53.66
C ASP A 41 11.69 -1.13 -52.62
N PRO A 42 12.27 -2.29 -52.95
CA PRO A 42 12.35 -3.39 -52.01
C PRO A 42 13.27 -3.03 -50.83
N ALA A 43 12.87 -3.42 -49.61
CA ALA A 43 13.64 -3.16 -48.40
C ALA A 43 15.08 -3.72 -48.47
N ILE A 44 15.29 -4.81 -49.21
CA ILE A 44 16.59 -5.43 -49.44
C ILE A 44 17.57 -4.47 -50.13
N GLN A 45 17.10 -3.70 -51.12
CA GLN A 45 17.92 -2.71 -51.81
C GLN A 45 18.32 -1.59 -50.86
N ARG A 46 17.35 -1.09 -50.07
CA ARG A 46 17.60 -0.03 -49.10
C ARG A 46 18.52 -0.45 -47.96
N THR A 47 18.52 -1.73 -47.57
CA THR A 47 19.47 -2.29 -46.62
C THR A 47 20.92 -2.18 -47.09
N GLN A 48 21.19 -2.35 -48.39
CA GLN A 48 22.55 -2.24 -48.92
C GLN A 48 23.09 -0.80 -48.85
N GLU A 49 22.21 0.18 -49.00
CA GLU A 49 22.55 1.61 -48.96
C GLU A 49 22.71 2.14 -47.52
N THR A 50 21.92 1.62 -46.58
CA THR A 50 21.76 2.19 -45.23
C THR A 50 22.37 1.33 -44.11
N GLY A 51 22.61 0.05 -44.37
CA GLY A 51 23.04 -0.94 -43.36
C GLY A 51 21.93 -1.40 -42.40
N GLU A 52 20.70 -0.88 -42.53
CA GLU A 52 19.56 -1.25 -41.69
C GLU A 52 18.95 -2.61 -42.07
N LEU A 53 18.45 -3.35 -41.09
CA LEU A 53 17.89 -4.68 -41.34
C LEU A 53 16.63 -4.61 -42.22
N PRO A 54 16.46 -5.51 -43.22
CA PRO A 54 15.30 -5.47 -44.12
C PRO A 54 13.96 -5.53 -43.37
N SER A 55 13.88 -6.37 -42.34
CA SER A 55 12.68 -6.52 -41.49
C SER A 55 12.33 -5.27 -40.68
N SER A 56 13.34 -4.48 -40.31
CA SER A 56 13.16 -3.19 -39.63
C SER A 56 12.53 -2.17 -40.58
N LEU A 57 13.03 -2.10 -41.82
CA LEU A 57 12.51 -1.20 -42.85
C LEU A 57 11.09 -1.57 -43.28
N GLU A 58 10.79 -2.85 -43.49
CA GLU A 58 9.44 -3.32 -43.82
C GLU A 58 8.44 -2.98 -42.71
N ARG A 59 8.77 -3.32 -41.45
CA ARG A 59 7.91 -3.01 -40.31
C ARG A 59 7.66 -1.50 -40.17
N LYS A 60 8.69 -0.68 -40.36
CA LYS A 60 8.57 0.78 -40.31
C LYS A 60 7.71 1.30 -41.48
N ALA A 61 7.85 0.75 -42.68
CA ALA A 61 7.05 1.11 -43.84
C ALA A 61 5.58 0.71 -43.69
N ASP A 62 5.30 -0.45 -43.08
CA ASP A 62 3.93 -0.85 -42.73
C ASP A 62 3.33 0.06 -41.66
N ALA A 63 4.10 0.43 -40.65
CA ALA A 63 3.66 1.41 -39.65
C ALA A 63 3.35 2.78 -40.28
N PHE A 64 4.12 3.20 -41.29
CA PHE A 64 3.83 4.41 -42.05
C PHE A 64 2.55 4.30 -42.87
N ASP A 65 2.30 3.16 -43.55
CA ASP A 65 1.04 2.97 -44.29
C ASP A 65 -0.19 3.01 -43.36
N GLU A 66 -0.06 2.50 -42.13
CA GLU A 66 -1.14 2.50 -41.14
C GLU A 66 -1.35 3.86 -40.46
N GLN A 67 -0.27 4.58 -40.13
CA GLN A 67 -0.29 5.71 -39.20
C GLN A 67 0.21 7.03 -39.82
N GLY A 68 0.71 7.01 -41.05
CA GLY A 68 1.31 8.16 -41.73
C GLY A 68 2.54 8.71 -41.01
N MET A 69 2.76 10.02 -41.10
CA MET A 69 3.93 10.69 -40.48
C MET A 69 4.04 10.49 -38.96
N VAL A 70 2.92 10.17 -38.29
CA VAL A 70 2.90 9.91 -36.84
C VAL A 70 3.79 8.71 -36.47
N SER A 71 4.01 7.77 -37.40
CA SER A 71 4.86 6.59 -37.16
C SER A 71 6.33 6.92 -36.85
N PHE A 72 6.81 8.10 -37.25
CA PHE A 72 8.20 8.53 -37.04
C PHE A 72 8.45 9.17 -35.68
N PHE A 73 7.41 9.66 -35.01
CA PHE A 73 7.55 10.31 -33.72
C PHE A 73 7.62 9.25 -32.62
N ALA A 74 8.72 9.23 -31.86
CA ALA A 74 8.94 8.32 -30.74
C ALA A 74 7.86 8.45 -29.63
N SER A 75 7.10 9.55 -29.65
CA SER A 75 5.96 9.84 -28.80
C SER A 75 4.71 9.11 -29.27
N ARG A 76 4.75 7.78 -29.32
CA ARG A 76 3.52 7.05 -29.06
C ARG A 76 3.08 7.51 -27.67
N PRO A 77 1.85 8.02 -27.43
CA PRO A 77 1.29 7.88 -26.10
C PRO A 77 1.37 6.39 -25.85
N ARG A 78 2.26 5.99 -24.92
CA ARG A 78 2.57 4.59 -24.60
C ARG A 78 1.22 3.90 -24.61
N LYS A 79 0.94 3.07 -25.64
CA LYS A 79 -0.40 2.46 -25.81
C LYS A 79 -0.80 2.04 -24.42
N GLN A 80 -1.91 2.57 -23.88
CA GLN A 80 -2.41 2.15 -22.58
C GLN A 80 -2.23 0.64 -22.56
N PRO A 81 -1.41 0.09 -21.64
CA PRO A 81 -0.89 -1.27 -21.77
C PRO A 81 -2.05 -2.17 -22.17
N LEU A 82 -2.00 -2.69 -23.40
CA LEU A 82 -3.11 -3.47 -23.96
C LEU A 82 -3.47 -4.48 -22.87
N GLU A 83 -4.72 -4.47 -22.40
CA GLU A 83 -5.14 -5.23 -21.23
C GLU A 83 -4.76 -6.69 -21.41
N THR A 84 -3.59 -7.04 -20.90
CA THR A 84 -3.07 -8.39 -20.98
C THR A 84 -3.60 -9.11 -19.75
N ALA A 85 -3.72 -10.43 -19.76
CA ALA A 85 -4.09 -11.20 -18.56
C ALA A 85 -3.23 -10.89 -17.32
N ARG A 86 -2.02 -10.35 -17.54
CA ARG A 86 -1.09 -9.89 -16.49
C ARG A 86 -1.39 -8.48 -15.95
N SER A 87 -2.20 -7.70 -16.64
CA SER A 87 -2.65 -6.37 -16.19
C SER A 87 -3.50 -6.50 -14.92
N LEU A 88 -3.54 -5.42 -14.14
CA LEU A 88 -4.43 -5.35 -12.98
C LEU A 88 -5.87 -5.12 -13.48
N PRO A 89 -6.88 -5.74 -12.85
CA PRO A 89 -8.28 -5.50 -13.17
C PRO A 89 -8.62 -3.99 -13.15
N PRO A 90 -9.51 -3.50 -14.04
CA PRO A 90 -9.88 -2.09 -14.09
C PRO A 90 -10.32 -1.54 -12.73
N ASP A 91 -11.19 -2.28 -12.04
CA ASP A 91 -11.72 -1.91 -10.72
C ASP A 91 -10.63 -1.81 -9.65
N MET A 92 -9.61 -2.67 -9.72
CA MET A 92 -8.46 -2.61 -8.82
C MET A 92 -7.61 -1.37 -9.10
N ARG A 93 -7.42 -1.00 -10.37
CA ARG A 93 -6.69 0.23 -10.73
C ARG A 93 -7.44 1.47 -10.24
N GLN A 94 -8.76 1.47 -10.37
CA GLN A 94 -9.60 2.54 -9.85
C GLN A 94 -9.49 2.65 -8.33
N LEU A 95 -9.60 1.53 -7.61
CA LEU A 95 -9.43 1.49 -6.16
C LEU A 95 -8.08 2.06 -5.71
N ILE A 96 -6.98 1.72 -6.41
CA ILE A 96 -5.64 2.22 -6.06
C ILE A 96 -5.58 3.75 -6.13
N VAL A 97 -6.17 4.35 -7.15
CA VAL A 97 -6.20 5.81 -7.33
C VAL A 97 -7.14 6.45 -6.30
N ASP A 98 -8.30 5.85 -6.07
CA ASP A 98 -9.27 6.35 -5.10
C ASP A 98 -8.70 6.33 -3.68
N LEU A 99 -8.05 5.24 -3.26
CA LEU A 99 -7.38 5.16 -1.95
C LEU A 99 -6.35 6.27 -1.73
N ARG A 100 -5.64 6.69 -2.80
CA ARG A 100 -4.68 7.78 -2.74
C ARG A 100 -5.36 9.14 -2.52
N VAL A 101 -6.56 9.33 -3.06
CA VAL A 101 -7.37 10.53 -2.83
C VAL A 101 -7.97 10.51 -1.42
N GLU A 102 -8.47 9.36 -0.96
CA GLU A 102 -9.03 9.22 0.39
C GLU A 102 -7.98 9.49 1.48
N MET A 103 -6.81 8.88 1.36
CA MET A 103 -5.73 9.00 2.34
C MET A 103 -4.38 9.17 1.62
N PRO A 104 -3.94 10.42 1.37
CA PRO A 104 -2.70 10.70 0.64
C PRO A 104 -1.45 10.07 1.26
N ASN A 105 -1.42 9.94 2.58
CA ASN A 105 -0.31 9.39 3.35
C ASN A 105 -0.24 7.86 3.33
N MET A 106 -1.23 7.18 2.72
CA MET A 106 -1.28 5.72 2.71
C MET A 106 -0.05 5.11 2.03
N SER A 107 0.57 4.15 2.71
CA SER A 107 1.73 3.45 2.17
C SER A 107 1.32 2.54 1.01
N ILE A 108 2.23 2.33 0.07
CA ILE A 108 2.01 1.41 -1.07
C ILE A 108 1.74 -0.02 -0.57
N ARG A 109 2.33 -0.40 0.56
CA ARG A 109 2.13 -1.70 1.17
C ARG A 109 0.68 -1.87 1.65
N GLU A 110 0.14 -0.89 2.37
CA GLU A 110 -1.25 -0.92 2.84
C GLU A 110 -2.23 -0.95 1.67
N ILE A 111 -1.98 -0.17 0.61
CA ILE A 111 -2.78 -0.24 -0.64
C ILE A 111 -2.78 -1.66 -1.20
N ALA A 112 -1.62 -2.34 -1.20
CA ALA A 112 -1.52 -3.71 -1.68
C ALA A 112 -2.31 -4.69 -0.78
N GLU A 113 -2.29 -4.50 0.53
CA GLU A 113 -3.03 -5.32 1.50
C GLU A 113 -4.56 -5.14 1.36
N ILE A 114 -5.04 -3.91 1.15
CA ILE A 114 -6.46 -3.63 0.86
C ILE A 114 -6.88 -4.28 -0.47
N CYS A 115 -6.04 -4.18 -1.51
CA CYS A 115 -6.32 -4.83 -2.79
C CYS A 115 -6.37 -6.37 -2.66
N ASP A 116 -5.50 -6.95 -1.83
CA ASP A 116 -5.47 -8.38 -1.56
C ASP A 116 -6.74 -8.82 -0.83
N ALA A 117 -7.18 -8.09 0.19
CA ALA A 117 -8.41 -8.38 0.92
C ALA A 117 -9.67 -8.31 0.02
N ARG A 118 -9.76 -7.30 -0.86
CA ARG A 118 -10.95 -7.08 -1.71
C ARG A 118 -11.00 -7.95 -2.96
N PHE A 119 -9.86 -8.18 -3.60
CA PHE A 119 -9.79 -8.87 -4.89
C PHE A 119 -9.11 -10.24 -4.83
N GLN A 120 -8.64 -10.68 -3.66
CA GLN A 120 -7.86 -11.91 -3.46
C GLN A 120 -6.62 -11.96 -4.37
N ARG A 121 -6.11 -10.78 -4.72
CA ARG A 121 -4.97 -10.60 -5.62
C ARG A 121 -4.16 -9.41 -5.17
N ARG A 122 -2.98 -9.68 -4.66
CA ARG A 122 -2.03 -8.65 -4.24
C ARG A 122 -1.26 -8.05 -5.42
N PRO A 123 -1.42 -6.74 -5.72
CA PRO A 123 -0.62 -6.06 -6.73
C PRO A 123 0.83 -5.87 -6.24
N SER A 124 1.78 -5.88 -7.18
CA SER A 124 3.17 -5.58 -6.87
C SER A 124 3.39 -4.09 -6.59
N TYR A 125 4.44 -3.77 -5.83
CA TYR A 125 4.86 -2.38 -5.56
C TYR A 125 5.01 -1.55 -6.85
N HIS A 126 5.62 -2.13 -7.88
CA HIS A 126 5.86 -1.45 -9.15
C HIS A 126 4.56 -1.24 -9.94
N SER A 127 3.63 -2.19 -9.87
CA SER A 127 2.31 -2.08 -10.48
C SER A 127 1.50 -0.94 -9.86
N ILE A 128 1.53 -0.81 -8.53
CA ILE A 128 0.84 0.30 -7.85
C ILE A 128 1.44 1.65 -8.27
N LYS A 129 2.77 1.79 -8.29
CA LYS A 129 3.42 3.02 -8.77
C LYS A 129 3.03 3.38 -10.20
N MET A 130 2.98 2.37 -11.08
CA MET A 130 2.57 2.57 -12.47
C MET A 130 1.12 3.05 -12.58
N VAL A 131 0.20 2.48 -11.79
CA VAL A 131 -1.20 2.91 -11.75
C VAL A 131 -1.33 4.32 -11.17
N LEU A 132 -0.56 4.68 -10.15
CA LEU A 132 -0.62 6.04 -9.60
C LEU A 132 -0.09 7.10 -10.58
N ALA A 133 0.88 6.75 -11.43
CA ALA A 133 1.46 7.67 -12.41
C ALA A 133 0.66 7.77 -13.71
N PHE A 134 0.07 6.66 -14.17
CA PHE A 134 -0.55 6.55 -15.50
C PHE A 134 -1.95 5.93 -15.48
N GLY A 135 -2.53 5.75 -14.30
CA GLY A 135 -3.83 5.10 -14.12
C GLY A 135 -5.02 5.98 -14.48
N PRO A 136 -6.23 5.45 -14.26
CA PRO A 136 -7.45 6.21 -14.51
C PRO A 136 -7.53 7.43 -13.57
N PRO A 137 -8.32 8.47 -13.94
CA PRO A 137 -8.64 9.54 -13.01
C PRO A 137 -9.39 8.98 -11.78
N PRO A 138 -9.26 9.61 -10.59
CA PRO A 138 -10.00 9.19 -9.42
C PRO A 138 -11.51 9.31 -9.65
N SER A 139 -12.25 8.32 -9.16
CA SER A 139 -13.72 8.29 -9.24
C SER A 139 -14.34 9.13 -8.11
N ILE A 140 -13.59 9.33 -7.03
CA ILE A 140 -13.97 10.11 -5.86
C ILE A 140 -13.19 11.43 -5.80
N THR A 141 -13.82 12.46 -5.23
CA THR A 141 -13.18 13.76 -5.01
C THR A 141 -12.80 13.99 -3.53
N MET A 142 -13.45 13.26 -2.61
CA MET A 142 -13.27 13.39 -1.16
C MET A 142 -13.38 12.05 -0.46
N ARG A 143 -13.03 12.03 0.83
CA ARG A 143 -13.11 10.87 1.72
C ARG A 143 -14.54 10.31 1.78
N ARG A 144 -14.66 8.97 1.78
CA ARG A 144 -15.95 8.27 1.89
C ARG A 144 -16.66 8.54 3.21
N PHE A 145 -15.93 8.58 4.32
CA PHE A 145 -16.49 8.85 5.63
C PHE A 145 -15.98 10.19 6.20
N PRO A 146 -16.86 10.96 6.88
CA PRO A 146 -16.45 12.16 7.61
C PRO A 146 -15.56 11.82 8.81
N LEU A 147 -14.90 12.84 9.38
CA LEU A 147 -14.06 12.70 10.58
C LEU A 147 -14.90 12.29 11.80
N LEU A 148 -14.25 11.67 12.79
CA LEU A 148 -14.88 11.20 14.03
C LEU A 148 -15.73 12.29 14.71
N ASN A 149 -15.19 13.51 14.79
CA ASN A 149 -15.83 14.64 15.48
C ASN A 149 -17.06 15.20 14.72
N SER A 150 -17.23 14.82 13.46
CA SER A 150 -18.35 15.25 12.62
C SER A 150 -19.50 14.25 12.60
N ILE A 151 -19.33 13.07 13.19
CA ILE A 151 -20.36 12.03 13.25
C ILE A 151 -21.06 12.12 14.60
N PRO A 152 -22.35 12.50 14.63
CA PRO A 152 -23.09 12.63 15.87
C PRO A 152 -23.46 11.28 16.52
N ASP A 153 -23.44 10.18 15.76
CA ASP A 153 -23.81 8.84 16.26
C ASP A 153 -22.58 7.94 16.51
N PRO A 154 -22.30 7.56 17.78
CA PRO A 154 -21.21 6.65 18.12
C PRO A 154 -21.35 5.24 17.52
N ALA A 155 -22.57 4.75 17.31
CA ALA A 155 -22.80 3.42 16.74
C ALA A 155 -22.39 3.39 15.27
N GLN A 156 -22.75 4.43 14.50
CA GLN A 156 -22.29 4.62 13.12
C GLN A 156 -20.76 4.70 13.03
N CYS A 157 -20.09 5.38 13.98
CA CYS A 157 -18.63 5.41 14.04
C CYS A 157 -18.04 4.00 14.17
N CYS A 158 -18.58 3.20 15.09
CA CYS A 158 -18.11 1.84 15.31
C CYS A 158 -18.36 0.96 14.09
N HIS A 159 -19.51 1.11 13.42
CA HIS A 159 -19.81 0.41 12.18
C HIS A 159 -18.80 0.72 11.06
N ASN A 160 -18.49 2.00 10.85
CA ASN A 160 -17.55 2.39 9.81
C ASN A 160 -16.12 1.88 10.09
N ILE A 161 -15.70 1.83 11.37
CA ILE A 161 -14.41 1.22 11.77
C ILE A 161 -14.37 -0.26 11.38
N VAL A 162 -15.42 -1.01 11.69
CA VAL A 162 -15.52 -2.44 11.34
C VAL A 162 -15.52 -2.62 9.83
N GLN A 163 -16.23 -1.77 9.10
CA GLN A 163 -16.26 -1.82 7.64
C GLN A 163 -14.86 -1.61 7.03
N LEU A 164 -14.14 -0.56 7.45
CA LEU A 164 -12.78 -0.31 6.95
C LEU A 164 -11.83 -1.47 7.27
N HIS A 165 -11.94 -2.03 8.47
CA HIS A 165 -11.14 -3.19 8.85
C HIS A 165 -11.48 -4.44 8.01
N ALA A 166 -12.76 -4.68 7.71
CA ALA A 166 -13.19 -5.77 6.83
C ALA A 166 -12.73 -5.56 5.37
N GLU A 167 -12.58 -4.30 4.93
CA GLU A 167 -11.99 -3.95 3.63
C GLU A 167 -10.46 -4.16 3.59
N GLY A 168 -9.82 -4.50 4.72
CA GLY A 168 -8.38 -4.79 4.81
C GLY A 168 -7.52 -3.60 5.24
N TRP A 169 -8.12 -2.53 5.76
CA TRP A 169 -7.36 -1.39 6.28
C TRP A 169 -6.67 -1.76 7.60
N SER A 170 -5.43 -1.28 7.77
CA SER A 170 -4.71 -1.48 9.02
C SER A 170 -5.31 -0.61 10.14
N VAL A 171 -5.20 -1.06 11.40
CA VAL A 171 -5.62 -0.27 12.57
C VAL A 171 -4.95 1.11 12.60
N ALA A 172 -3.69 1.19 12.16
CA ALA A 172 -2.96 2.46 12.08
C ALA A 172 -3.55 3.39 11.02
N SER A 173 -3.85 2.87 9.83
CA SER A 173 -4.49 3.62 8.74
C SER A 173 -5.88 4.11 9.15
N ILE A 174 -6.67 3.26 9.82
CA ILE A 174 -8.00 3.64 10.32
C ILE A 174 -7.88 4.76 11.36
N ALA A 175 -6.95 4.65 12.31
CA ALA A 175 -6.74 5.71 13.30
C ALA A 175 -6.33 7.04 12.65
N GLU A 176 -5.44 7.00 11.66
CA GLU A 176 -4.99 8.20 10.91
C GLU A 176 -6.13 8.81 10.09
N TYR A 177 -6.89 7.97 9.36
CA TYR A 177 -8.03 8.40 8.55
C TYR A 177 -9.06 9.19 9.38
N TRP A 178 -9.30 8.73 10.60
CA TRP A 178 -10.27 9.31 11.54
C TRP A 178 -9.70 10.40 12.45
N GLN A 179 -8.38 10.63 12.43
CA GLN A 179 -7.65 11.48 13.39
C GLN A 179 -7.89 11.07 14.86
N GLY A 180 -8.03 9.76 15.09
CA GLY A 180 -8.34 9.18 16.40
C GLY A 180 -7.16 8.42 17.02
N SER A 181 -7.42 7.79 18.18
CA SER A 181 -6.44 6.92 18.85
C SER A 181 -6.52 5.49 18.31
N LYS A 182 -5.35 4.87 18.05
CA LYS A 182 -5.24 3.43 17.70
C LYS A 182 -5.89 2.53 18.76
N GLN A 183 -5.80 2.90 20.03
CA GLN A 183 -6.40 2.14 21.14
C GLN A 183 -7.93 2.13 21.07
N ALA A 184 -8.55 3.23 20.61
CA ALA A 184 -10.00 3.30 20.45
C ALA A 184 -10.46 2.34 19.35
N VAL A 185 -9.77 2.36 18.20
CA VAL A 185 -10.02 1.43 17.09
C VAL A 185 -9.87 -0.03 17.54
N ASP A 186 -8.76 -0.37 18.20
CA ASP A 186 -8.52 -1.73 18.71
C ASP A 186 -9.59 -2.19 19.70
N THR A 187 -10.03 -1.30 20.60
CA THR A 187 -11.05 -1.63 21.60
C THR A 187 -12.40 -1.90 20.92
N THR A 188 -12.77 -1.10 19.93
CA THR A 188 -13.99 -1.29 19.14
C THR A 188 -13.94 -2.61 18.38
N LEU A 189 -12.83 -2.91 17.71
CA LEU A 189 -12.66 -4.16 16.96
C LEU A 189 -12.70 -5.39 17.88
N LYS A 190 -12.01 -5.35 19.03
CA LYS A 190 -12.06 -6.43 20.03
C LYS A 190 -13.47 -6.66 20.55
N ARG A 191 -14.20 -5.58 20.84
CA ARG A 191 -15.58 -5.67 21.31
C ARG A 191 -16.50 -6.26 20.24
N TRP A 192 -16.34 -5.85 18.98
CA TRP A 192 -17.09 -6.41 17.87
C TRP A 192 -16.83 -7.92 17.68
N VAL A 193 -15.57 -8.37 17.81
CA VAL A 193 -15.24 -9.81 17.76
C VAL A 193 -15.88 -10.60 18.90
N GLN A 194 -15.99 -10.00 20.10
CA GLN A 194 -16.54 -10.68 21.29
C GLN A 194 -18.08 -10.68 21.35
N GLU A 195 -18.71 -9.57 20.99
CA GLU A 195 -20.13 -9.31 21.24
C GLU A 195 -20.95 -9.14 19.94
N GLY A 196 -20.30 -9.15 18.78
CA GLY A 196 -20.92 -8.92 17.47
C GLY A 196 -21.50 -7.51 17.35
N VAL A 197 -22.62 -7.38 16.63
CA VAL A 197 -23.30 -6.09 16.40
C VAL A 197 -23.76 -5.45 17.72
N LYS A 198 -24.15 -6.27 18.71
CA LYS A 198 -24.56 -5.78 20.06
C LYS A 198 -23.43 -5.10 20.83
N GLY A 199 -22.17 -5.33 20.43
CA GLY A 199 -21.02 -4.63 20.99
C GLY A 199 -20.82 -3.22 20.44
N LEU A 200 -21.47 -2.86 19.34
CA LEU A 200 -21.31 -1.56 18.69
C LEU A 200 -22.19 -0.46 19.31
N ASP A 201 -23.17 -0.84 20.14
CA ASP A 201 -24.01 0.12 20.86
C ASP A 201 -23.20 0.96 21.84
N ASP A 202 -23.56 2.23 21.97
CA ASP A 202 -22.91 3.16 22.89
C ASP A 202 -23.09 2.68 24.34
N LYS A 203 -21.99 2.20 24.93
CA LYS A 203 -21.95 1.76 26.32
C LYS A 203 -21.39 2.91 27.15
N SER A 204 -22.18 3.35 28.13
CA SER A 204 -21.78 4.41 29.05
C SER A 204 -20.37 4.17 29.61
N HIS A 205 -19.46 5.09 29.30
CA HIS A 205 -18.11 5.15 29.86
C HIS A 205 -18.08 5.66 31.31
N ALA A 206 -19.24 5.95 31.89
CA ALA A 206 -19.39 6.34 33.28
C ALA A 206 -18.86 5.22 34.19
N ARG A 207 -17.95 5.57 35.11
CA ARG A 207 -17.45 4.65 36.13
C ARG A 207 -18.64 4.15 36.96
N LYS A 208 -18.97 2.86 36.87
CA LYS A 208 -20.06 2.23 37.64
C LYS A 208 -19.80 2.10 39.16
N ALA A 209 -18.79 2.76 39.69
CA ALA A 209 -18.54 2.81 41.12
C ALA A 209 -18.37 4.27 41.56
N SER A 210 -19.40 4.84 42.19
CA SER A 210 -19.16 5.91 43.13
C SER A 210 -18.26 5.33 44.23
N ARG A 211 -17.03 5.85 44.39
CA ARG A 211 -16.26 5.65 45.62
C ARG A 211 -16.94 6.41 46.74
N VAL A 212 -18.13 5.97 47.16
CA VAL A 212 -18.61 6.33 48.48
C VAL A 212 -17.74 5.49 49.41
N VAL A 213 -16.75 6.14 50.01
CA VAL A 213 -16.01 5.57 51.13
C VAL A 213 -17.06 5.42 52.23
N THR A 214 -17.57 4.20 52.40
CA THR A 214 -18.41 3.87 53.55
C THR A 214 -17.59 4.14 54.83
N LEU A 215 -18.25 4.57 55.89
CA LEU A 215 -17.61 4.88 57.19
C LEU A 215 -16.72 3.73 57.69
N GLU A 216 -17.07 2.49 57.36
CA GLU A 216 -16.27 1.29 57.65
C GLU A 216 -14.92 1.30 56.93
N VAL A 217 -14.90 1.66 55.64
CA VAL A 217 -13.67 1.76 54.83
C VAL A 217 -12.82 2.93 55.29
N ALA A 218 -13.44 4.05 55.68
CA ALA A 218 -12.72 5.19 56.27
C ALA A 218 -12.06 4.82 57.62
N ASN A 219 -12.77 4.07 58.47
CA ASN A 219 -12.24 3.61 59.76
C ASN A 219 -11.13 2.56 59.61
N GLU A 220 -11.25 1.65 58.65
CA GLU A 220 -10.18 0.71 58.27
C GLU A 220 -8.91 1.43 57.82
N ILE A 221 -9.06 2.46 56.98
CA ILE A 221 -7.93 3.29 56.53
C ILE A 221 -7.31 4.05 57.70
N ARG A 222 -8.13 4.62 58.60
CA ARG A 222 -7.64 5.33 59.79
C ARG A 222 -6.84 4.43 60.73
N LYS A 223 -7.35 3.22 61.01
CA LYS A 223 -6.65 2.20 61.81
C LYS A 223 -5.30 1.80 61.20
N LYS A 224 -5.21 1.72 59.87
CA LYS A 224 -3.98 1.39 59.15
C LYS A 224 -2.99 2.56 59.09
N GLN A 225 -3.46 3.79 59.11
CA GLN A 225 -2.62 4.99 59.22
C GLN A 225 -2.07 5.21 60.63
N GLU A 226 -2.82 4.83 61.68
CA GLU A 226 -2.39 4.93 63.07
C GLU A 226 -1.28 3.92 63.45
N ASN A 227 -1.02 2.88 62.65
CA ASN A 227 0.06 1.92 62.90
C ASN A 227 0.90 1.60 61.64
N PRO A 228 1.93 2.42 61.32
CA PRO A 228 2.76 2.28 60.12
C PRO A 228 3.57 0.97 60.03
N LEU A 229 3.74 0.24 61.14
CA LEU A 229 4.59 -0.96 61.21
C LEU A 229 3.96 -2.21 60.58
N ILE A 230 2.68 -2.19 60.20
CA ILE A 230 2.01 -3.36 59.56
C ILE A 230 2.30 -3.45 58.05
N GLY A 231 2.66 -2.34 57.39
CA GLY A 231 2.90 -2.30 55.94
C GLY A 231 4.27 -2.84 55.50
N GLU A 232 5.30 -2.65 56.33
CA GLU A 232 6.69 -2.97 55.96
C GLU A 232 7.09 -4.42 56.33
N TRP A 233 6.43 -5.03 57.33
CA TRP A 233 6.81 -6.34 57.85
C TRP A 233 6.56 -7.53 56.90
N ARG A 234 5.75 -7.37 55.86
CA ARG A 234 5.49 -8.45 54.89
C ARG A 234 6.47 -8.49 53.72
N GLN A 235 7.02 -7.36 53.28
CA GLN A 235 7.97 -7.36 52.16
C GLN A 235 9.35 -7.91 52.54
N ARG A 236 9.76 -7.73 53.80
CA ARG A 236 11.09 -8.18 54.26
C ARG A 236 11.15 -9.65 54.66
N LEU A 237 10.05 -10.22 55.20
CA LEU A 237 10.01 -11.64 55.56
C LEU A 237 10.00 -12.57 54.33
N LEU A 238 9.41 -12.16 53.21
CA LEU A 238 9.46 -12.96 51.97
C LEU A 238 10.83 -12.94 51.28
N ALA A 239 11.59 -11.85 51.42
CA ALA A 239 12.96 -11.78 50.90
C ALA A 239 13.97 -12.54 51.79
N GLY A 240 13.73 -12.61 53.10
CA GLY A 240 14.63 -13.28 54.05
C GLY A 240 14.46 -14.80 54.16
N LEU A 241 13.26 -15.34 53.90
CA LEU A 241 13.02 -16.79 54.02
C LEU A 241 13.49 -17.63 52.83
N ILE A 242 13.80 -17.02 51.68
CA ILE A 242 14.27 -17.77 50.49
C ILE A 242 15.79 -18.02 50.54
N ASP A 243 16.54 -17.27 51.36
CA ASP A 243 18.02 -17.31 51.37
C ASP A 243 18.63 -18.09 52.56
N GLN A 244 17.82 -18.51 53.55
CA GLN A 244 18.30 -19.22 54.75
C GLN A 244 18.10 -20.75 54.74
N ASP A 245 17.40 -21.33 53.76
CA ASP A 245 17.15 -22.78 53.69
C ASP A 245 18.17 -23.55 52.82
N ARG A 246 19.33 -22.96 52.50
CA ARG A 246 20.39 -23.62 51.71
C ARG A 246 21.75 -23.78 52.37
N SER A 247 21.91 -23.41 53.65
CA SER A 247 23.14 -23.71 54.38
C SER A 247 22.86 -24.17 55.80
N VAL A 248 23.45 -25.33 56.14
CA VAL A 248 23.62 -25.90 57.48
C VAL A 248 22.50 -26.82 57.99
N PHE A 249 22.27 -27.92 57.25
CA PHE A 249 22.19 -29.24 57.88
C PHE A 249 23.63 -29.70 58.14
N VAL A 250 24.10 -29.70 59.40
CA VAL A 250 25.01 -30.69 60.03
C VAL A 250 25.17 -30.29 61.52
N GLY A 251 24.74 -31.21 62.41
CA GLY A 251 25.16 -31.54 63.80
C GLY A 251 25.66 -30.45 64.76
N GLY A 252 25.31 -30.40 66.04
CA GLY A 252 24.86 -31.44 66.95
C GLY A 252 25.68 -31.36 68.26
N ALA A 253 24.97 -31.39 69.41
CA ALA A 253 25.43 -31.74 70.77
C ALA A 253 26.25 -30.73 71.63
N SER A 254 25.52 -30.06 72.52
CA SER A 254 25.54 -30.16 74.01
C SER A 254 26.85 -30.12 74.85
N MET A 255 26.76 -29.27 75.88
CA MET A 255 27.15 -29.43 77.31
C MET A 255 28.61 -29.27 77.77
N GLN A 256 28.83 -28.29 78.68
CA GLN A 256 29.29 -28.40 80.09
C GLN A 256 30.52 -29.33 80.36
N ASN A 257 31.57 -29.01 81.11
CA ASN A 257 31.83 -28.05 82.20
C ASN A 257 33.37 -28.07 82.56
N PRO A 258 33.88 -27.68 83.74
CA PRO A 258 34.96 -26.70 83.90
C PRO A 258 36.30 -27.29 84.41
N GLY A 259 37.35 -26.46 84.42
CA GLY A 259 38.65 -26.74 85.04
C GLY A 259 39.57 -25.54 84.91
#